data_AF-A0A7Y5BUI2-F1
#
_entry.id   AF-A0A7Y5BUI2-F1
#
_cell.length_a   1.000
_cell.length_b   1.000
_cell.length_c   1.000
_cell.angle_alpha   90.00
_cell.angle_beta   90.00
_cell.angle_gamma   90.00
#
_symmetry.space_group_name_H-M   'P 1'
#
loop_
_entity.id
_entity.type
_entity.pdbx_description
1 polymer ?
#
loop_
_entity_poly.entity_id
_entity_poly.type
_entity_poly.pdbx_seq_one_letter_code
_entity_poly.pdbx_strand_id
1 'polypeptide(L)'
;MFETILTSAITAIIAAFFTFTLQERRLKTESRTEFMAEQAAKKLLEADKWKKRSFDEIKKRLAGFDDNELRKILVRSGAVRFEGENGKEFWGLISRNEKDV
;
A
#
# COMPACT_ATOMS: atom_id res chain seq x y z
N MET A 1 41.24 -5.90 -29.85
CA MET A 1 39.92 -6.58 -29.87
C MET A 1 39.63 -7.23 -28.52
N PHE A 2 40.51 -8.10 -28.01
CA PHE A 2 40.33 -8.75 -26.70
C PHE A 2 40.23 -7.77 -25.51
N GLU A 3 41.04 -6.71 -25.49
CA GLU A 3 40.98 -5.70 -24.42
C GLU A 3 39.67 -4.91 -24.41
N THR A 4 39.09 -4.65 -25.58
CA THR A 4 37.80 -3.95 -25.71
C THR A 4 36.64 -4.82 -25.22
N ILE A 5 36.71 -6.14 -25.47
CA ILE A 5 35.76 -7.11 -24.94
C ILE A 5 35.89 -7.23 -23.41
N LEU A 6 37.13 -7.25 -22.90
CA LEU A 6 37.38 -7.36 -21.47
C LEU A 6 36.91 -6.12 -20.70
N THR A 7 37.20 -4.92 -21.21
CA THR A 7 36.78 -3.66 -20.58
C THR A 7 35.27 -3.47 -20.60
N SER A 8 34.61 -3.81 -21.71
CA SER A 8 33.13 -3.79 -21.78
C SER A 8 32.49 -4.82 -20.85
N ALA A 9 33.05 -6.03 -20.74
CA ALA A 9 32.56 -7.04 -19.80
C ALA A 9 32.67 -6.58 -18.33
N ILE A 10 33.82 -6.01 -17.95
CA ILE A 10 34.03 -5.47 -16.60
C ILE A 10 33.04 -4.33 -16.31
N THR A 11 32.86 -3.41 -17.26
CA THR A 11 31.92 -2.29 -17.11
C THR A 11 30.48 -2.78 -16.94
N ALA A 12 30.07 -3.77 -17.73
CA ALA A 12 28.74 -4.38 -17.64
C ALA A 12 28.49 -5.06 -16.29
N ILE A 13 29.49 -5.77 -15.76
CA ILE A 13 29.40 -6.45 -14.46
C ILE A 13 29.23 -5.42 -13.33
N ILE A 14 30.03 -4.34 -13.35
CA ILE A 14 29.94 -3.27 -12.36
C ILE A 14 28.58 -2.58 -12.44
N ALA A 15 28.15 -2.20 -13.65
CA ALA A 15 26.86 -1.56 -13.86
C ALA A 15 25.68 -2.45 -13.43
N ALA A 16 25.74 -3.75 -13.73
CA ALA A 16 24.73 -4.72 -13.30
C ALA A 16 24.67 -4.82 -11.77
N PHE A 17 25.82 -4.87 -11.10
CA PHE A 17 25.88 -4.91 -9.64
C PHE A 17 25.28 -3.65 -8.99
N PHE A 18 25.64 -2.46 -9.47
CA PHE A 18 25.05 -1.20 -8.98
C PHE A 18 23.54 -1.12 -9.25
N THR A 19 23.10 -1.54 -10.44
CA THR A 19 21.68 -1.53 -10.81
C THR A 19 20.87 -2.48 -9.94
N PHE A 20 21.37 -3.70 -9.72
CA PHE A 20 20.73 -4.70 -8.88
C PHE A 20 20.55 -4.21 -7.43
N THR A 21 21.60 -3.64 -6.85
CA THR A 21 21.57 -3.14 -5.46
C THR A 21 20.64 -1.93 -5.29
N LEU A 22 20.54 -1.04 -6.29
CA LEU A 22 19.59 0.07 -6.28
C LEU A 22 18.14 -0.40 -6.40
N GLN A 23 17.86 -1.36 -7.28
CA GLN A 23 16.52 -1.92 -7.46
C GLN A 23 16.02 -2.59 -6.19
N GLU A 24 16.86 -3.40 -5.52
CA GLU A 24 16.49 -4.02 -4.25
C GLU A 24 16.12 -2.98 -3.18
N ARG A 25 16.87 -1.88 -3.08
CA ARG A 25 16.60 -0.83 -2.09
C ARG A 25 15.28 -0.12 -2.36
N ARG A 26 14.96 0.16 -3.63
CA ARG A 26 13.67 0.75 -4.02
C ARG A 26 12.51 -0.18 -3.69
N LEU A 27 12.59 -1.44 -4.11
CA LEU A 27 11.58 -2.47 -3.80
C LEU A 27 11.34 -2.57 -2.29
N LYS A 28 12.40 -2.66 -1.49
CA LYS A 28 12.29 -2.73 -0.02
C LYS A 28 11.67 -1.47 0.58
N THR A 29 11.91 -0.29 0.01
CA THR A 29 11.39 0.98 0.53
C THR A 29 9.92 1.19 0.13
N GLU A 30 9.58 0.90 -1.12
CA GLU A 30 8.21 0.99 -1.64
C GLU A 30 7.30 -0.03 -0.94
N SER A 31 7.71 -1.30 -0.83
CA SER A 31 6.96 -2.31 -0.07
C SER A 31 6.78 -1.92 1.39
N ARG A 32 7.77 -1.26 2.01
CA ARG A 32 7.63 -0.79 3.40
C ARG A 32 6.61 0.34 3.51
N THR A 33 6.62 1.31 2.61
CA THR A 33 5.67 2.42 2.63
C THR A 33 4.24 1.94 2.42
N GLU A 34 4.01 1.05 1.46
CA GLU A 34 2.69 0.44 1.22
C GLU A 34 2.22 -0.35 2.45
N PHE A 35 3.10 -1.16 3.03
CA PHE A 35 2.80 -1.92 4.23
C PHE A 35 2.47 -1.01 5.43
N MET A 36 3.16 0.13 5.59
CA MET A 36 2.85 1.08 6.66
C MET A 36 1.47 1.74 6.48
N ALA A 37 1.09 2.08 5.24
CA ALA A 37 -0.24 2.63 4.96
C ALA A 37 -1.36 1.61 5.27
N GLU A 38 -1.16 0.34 4.91
CA GLU A 38 -2.09 -0.75 5.23
C GLU A 38 -2.23 -0.96 6.74
N GLN A 39 -1.12 -0.96 7.48
CA GLN A 39 -1.14 -1.09 8.94
C GLN A 39 -1.81 0.10 9.62
N ALA A 40 -1.60 1.32 9.12
CA ALA A 40 -2.29 2.51 9.60
C ALA A 40 -3.80 2.43 9.35
N ALA A 41 -4.21 1.99 8.16
CA ALA A 41 -5.62 1.78 7.82
C ALA A 41 -6.28 0.72 8.69
N LYS A 42 -5.60 -0.42 8.88
CA LYS A 42 -6.06 -1.49 9.76
C LYS A 42 -6.26 -0.99 11.18
N LYS A 43 -5.24 -0.37 11.78
CA LYS A 43 -5.32 0.18 13.15
C LYS A 43 -6.44 1.22 13.31
N LEU A 44 -6.63 2.07 12.30
CA LEU A 44 -7.70 3.07 12.30
C LEU A 44 -9.10 2.42 12.37
N LEU A 45 -9.28 1.32 11.65
CA LEU A 45 -10.52 0.55 11.57
C LEU A 45 -10.67 -0.51 12.68
N GLU A 46 -9.62 -0.82 13.43
CA GLU A 46 -9.67 -1.65 14.64
C GLU A 46 -10.24 -0.90 15.85
N ALA A 47 -10.26 0.44 15.81
CA ALA A 47 -10.74 1.26 16.93
C ALA A 47 -12.15 0.84 17.42
N ASP A 48 -12.27 0.58 18.72
CA ASP A 48 -13.47 -0.02 19.34
C ASP A 48 -14.74 0.82 19.16
N LYS A 49 -14.58 2.16 19.10
CA LYS A 49 -15.69 3.10 19.02
C LYS A 49 -16.55 2.94 17.77
N TRP A 50 -16.01 2.42 16.66
CA TRP A 50 -16.71 2.36 15.38
C TRP A 50 -16.46 1.03 14.66
N LYS A 51 -17.52 0.29 14.31
CA LYS A 51 -17.45 -0.93 13.47
C LYS A 51 -17.23 -0.63 11.98
N LYS A 52 -17.80 0.49 11.51
CA LYS A 52 -17.68 1.03 10.16
C LYS A 52 -17.40 2.53 10.26
N ARG A 53 -16.63 3.10 9.33
CA ARG A 53 -16.39 4.54 9.23
C ARG A 53 -16.68 5.05 7.84
N SER A 54 -17.14 6.29 7.73
CA SER A 54 -17.33 6.92 6.43
C SER A 54 -15.99 7.12 5.73
N PHE A 55 -15.99 7.01 4.40
CA PHE A 55 -14.79 7.19 3.59
C PHE A 55 -14.17 8.58 3.80
N ASP A 56 -14.99 9.63 3.91
CA ASP A 56 -14.53 11.00 4.18
C ASP A 56 -13.73 11.11 5.49
N GLU A 57 -14.17 10.42 6.54
CA GLU A 57 -13.49 10.44 7.84
C GLU A 57 -12.19 9.64 7.84
N ILE A 58 -12.10 8.61 6.99
CA ILE A 58 -10.86 7.87 6.74
C ILE A 58 -9.88 8.74 5.97
N LYS A 59 -10.33 9.37 4.88
CA LYS A 59 -9.52 10.26 4.04
C LYS A 59 -8.90 11.42 4.82
N LYS A 60 -9.63 12.03 5.75
CA LYS A 60 -9.09 13.08 6.64
C LYS A 60 -7.94 12.59 7.53
N ARG A 61 -7.94 11.31 7.93
CA ARG A 61 -6.95 10.73 8.85
C ARG A 61 -5.78 10.07 8.12
N LEU A 62 -6.03 9.47 6.95
CA LEU A 62 -5.05 8.83 6.07
C LEU A 62 -4.87 9.70 4.81
N ALA A 63 -4.61 10.98 5.01
CA ALA A 63 -4.40 11.93 3.92
C ALA A 63 -3.13 11.57 3.10
N GLY A 64 -3.00 12.14 1.90
CA GLY A 64 -1.84 11.94 1.02
C GLY A 64 -2.02 10.84 -0.03
N PHE A 65 -3.24 10.29 -0.16
CA PHE A 65 -3.60 9.33 -1.20
C PHE A 65 -4.80 9.86 -1.98
N ASP A 66 -4.85 9.54 -3.28
CA ASP A 66 -6.05 9.72 -4.07
C ASP A 66 -7.15 8.75 -3.62
N ASP A 67 -8.41 9.05 -3.93
CA ASP A 67 -9.53 8.26 -3.42
C ASP A 67 -9.45 6.79 -3.83
N ASN A 68 -9.04 6.51 -5.07
CA ASN A 68 -8.89 5.14 -5.55
C ASN A 68 -7.69 4.41 -4.93
N GLU A 69 -6.61 5.12 -4.63
CA GLU A 69 -5.45 4.54 -3.94
C GLU A 69 -5.81 4.20 -2.49
N LEU A 70 -6.50 5.11 -1.81
CA LEU A 70 -6.98 4.88 -0.45
C LEU A 70 -7.92 3.67 -0.40
N ARG A 71 -8.83 3.52 -1.35
CA ARG A 71 -9.69 2.33 -1.46
C ARG A 71 -8.88 1.04 -1.64
N LYS A 72 -7.84 1.05 -2.47
CA LYS A 72 -6.94 -0.11 -2.63
C LYS A 72 -6.21 -0.46 -1.33
N ILE A 73 -5.71 0.54 -0.61
CA ILE A 73 -5.07 0.36 0.71
C ILE A 73 -6.06 -0.25 1.71
N LEU A 74 -7.31 0.23 1.73
CA LEU A 74 -8.35 -0.31 2.60
C LEU A 74 -8.64 -1.79 2.29
N VAL A 75 -8.77 -2.16 1.01
CA VAL A 75 -8.93 -3.56 0.61
C VAL A 75 -7.73 -4.41 1.05
N ARG A 76 -6.50 -3.94 0.82
CA ARG A 76 -5.28 -4.66 1.25
C ARG A 76 -5.20 -4.81 2.78
N SER A 77 -5.74 -3.85 3.53
CA SER A 77 -5.86 -3.93 5.00
C SER A 77 -6.92 -4.92 5.51
N GLY A 78 -7.68 -5.56 4.61
CA GLY A 78 -8.77 -6.48 4.94
C GLY A 78 -10.12 -5.79 5.21
N ALA A 79 -10.29 -4.55 4.73
CA ALA A 79 -11.55 -3.83 4.82
C ALA A 79 -12.40 -3.98 3.55
N VAL A 80 -13.72 -3.90 3.72
CA VAL A 80 -14.69 -3.91 2.61
C VAL A 80 -15.59 -2.69 2.67
N ARG A 81 -16.14 -2.35 1.51
CA ARG A 81 -17.04 -1.23 1.32
C ARG A 81 -18.47 -1.62 1.70
N PHE A 82 -19.13 -0.76 2.46
CA PHE A 82 -20.56 -0.83 2.78
C PHE A 82 -21.24 0.42 2.23
N GLU A 83 -22.45 0.24 1.72
CA GLU A 83 -23.30 1.35 1.31
C GLU A 83 -24.21 1.73 2.48
N GLY A 84 -24.12 2.97 2.94
CA GLY A 84 -24.97 3.53 3.97
C GLY A 84 -26.20 4.22 3.40
N GLU A 85 -27.05 4.71 4.30
CA GLU A 85 -28.22 5.51 3.93
C GLU A 85 -27.79 6.74 3.11
N ASN A 86 -28.52 7.02 2.03
CA ASN A 86 -28.27 8.09 1.07
C ASN A 86 -27.01 7.91 0.21
N GLY A 87 -26.58 6.67 -0.03
CA GLY A 87 -25.43 6.36 -0.90
C GLY A 87 -24.08 6.73 -0.30
N LYS A 88 -24.02 6.97 1.01
CA LYS A 88 -22.77 7.28 1.70
C LYS A 88 -21.87 6.05 1.75
N GLU A 89 -20.60 6.25 1.41
CA GLU A 89 -19.60 5.20 1.40
C GLU A 89 -19.03 4.97 2.81
N PHE A 90 -19.12 3.74 3.30
CA PHE A 90 -18.54 3.30 4.55
C PHE A 90 -17.56 2.16 4.35
N TRP A 91 -16.61 2.02 5.26
CA TRP A 91 -15.61 0.96 5.26
C TRP A 91 -15.45 0.36 6.65
N GLY A 92 -15.24 -0.95 6.70
CA GLY A 92 -15.00 -1.69 7.93
C GLY A 92 -14.21 -2.96 7.65
N LEU A 93 -13.48 -3.44 8.66
CA LEU A 93 -12.75 -4.71 8.57
C LEU A 93 -13.73 -5.88 8.46
N ILE A 94 -13.43 -6.84 7.58
CA ILE A 94 -14.23 -8.06 7.43
C ILE A 94 -14.37 -8.77 8.78
N SER A 95 -13.25 -8.94 9.50
CA SER A 95 -13.20 -9.61 10.81
C SER A 95 -14.10 -8.98 11.88
N ARG A 96 -14.54 -7.74 11.71
CA ARG A 96 -15.44 -7.04 12.66
C ARG A 96 -16.88 -6.97 12.18
N ASN A 97 -17.13 -7.31 10.92
CA ASN A 97 -18.41 -7.14 10.24
C ASN A 97 -18.84 -8.42 9.50
N GLU A 98 -18.34 -9.60 9.87
CA GLU A 98 -18.60 -10.89 9.17
C GLU A 98 -20.09 -11.20 8.94
N LYS A 99 -20.98 -10.67 9.78
CA LYS A 99 -22.44 -10.86 9.66
C LYS A 99 -23.10 -9.94 8.63
N ASP A 100 -22.40 -8.87 8.24
CA ASP A 100 -22.90 -7.81 7.37
C ASP A 100 -22.25 -7.86 5.97
N VAL A 101 -21.30 -8.77 5.75
CA VAL A 101 -20.54 -8.98 4.50
C VAL A 101 -21.10 -10.16 3.73
#